data_AF-A0A2S7DFI1-F1
#
_entry.id   AF-A0A2S7DFI1-F1
#
_cell.length_a   1.000
_cell.length_b   1.000
_cell.length_c   1.000
_cell.angle_alpha   90.00
_cell.angle_beta   90.00
_cell.angle_gamma   90.00
#
_symmetry.space_group_name_H-M   'P 1'
#
loop_
_entity.id
_entity.type
_entity.pdbx_description
1 polymer ?
#
loop_
_entity_poly.entity_id
_entity_poly.type
_entity_poly.pdbx_seq_one_letter_code
_entity_poly.pdbx_strand_id
1 'polypeptide(L)'
;MPSPPPPALPDAPLPRQIRAAIVLVALLQGGLLYLAALGAQQGMRPFTDLGVRVCWYTLVMTVPSMVLLSLQDLRDRRLWQHVAGSTLVLAALGSWAAWSATGAPGLRTGAVLWPFGFTVAVGWFVALPWLQYRQQHGHWRADYRELFEHAWQNALTLALALLFVWVCWMVLWLWASLFALVKIMVFRELFREQAFIYLATGVIAGLGVLIGRTQHRAVQVMRQILFSLCTGLLPLLAGIALLFLLVLPFTGLQALWQTRSAAALLLSLVLGLVLFTNAVYRDGSVQPPYPRWLRGVVEAGLLSLPLHAALAAYAVMLRITQHGWTGERFCAAILAALALAYALAYAFAVLRPRADRWLPHLASGNLLLSWVVIGLAILINSPLLDPYRITVHSQLQRLANATPARANENLEFLRFDNGRRGYLAVQSLREDPAIAGDAARKQRVERLLARTERWRRDEPAAEPASRELTDLAQIRKQVGVAAGKAEPPADWWTYLLTSTPRLQDRGDCTRSDSDCVVSSDDLDGDGQPDVLLCNVKGEYAIDCVLYARNSGGWYQAGTSRHYSGGGHAQEQLRGALRNGQLHTRPSRWPDLVLPEDTRIDIKPSAEGLAPEPRP
;
A
#
# COMPACT_ATOMS: atom_id res chain seq x y z
N MET A 1 54.76 -19.76 2.32
CA MET A 1 54.04 -20.43 1.22
C MET A 1 52.58 -20.00 1.30
N PRO A 2 52.00 -19.40 0.25
CA PRO A 2 50.58 -19.11 0.23
C PRO A 2 49.80 -20.43 0.26
N SER A 3 48.81 -20.52 1.14
CA SER A 3 47.86 -21.62 1.19
C SER A 3 47.24 -21.84 -0.19
N PRO A 4 47.07 -23.10 -0.65
CA PRO A 4 46.39 -23.35 -1.91
C PRO A 4 44.99 -22.74 -1.87
N PRO A 5 44.48 -22.22 -3.01
CA PRO A 5 43.11 -21.76 -3.09
C PRO A 5 42.18 -22.91 -2.65
N PRO A 6 41.10 -22.64 -1.88
CA PRO A 6 40.12 -23.67 -1.57
C PRO A 6 39.62 -24.26 -2.90
N PRO A 7 39.33 -25.58 -2.94
CA PRO A 7 38.84 -26.21 -4.16
C PRO A 7 37.60 -25.44 -4.62
N ALA A 8 37.63 -24.96 -5.86
CA ALA A 8 36.43 -24.50 -6.53
C ALA A 8 35.38 -25.61 -6.37
N LEU A 9 34.21 -25.25 -5.83
CA LEU A 9 33.07 -26.16 -5.73
C LEU A 9 32.96 -26.89 -7.07
N PRO A 10 33.05 -28.23 -7.11
CA PRO A 10 32.91 -28.94 -8.37
C PRO A 10 31.58 -28.54 -8.98
N ASP A 11 31.62 -28.09 -10.24
CA ASP A 11 30.49 -27.83 -11.13
C ASP A 11 29.72 -29.13 -11.42
N ALA A 12 29.32 -29.86 -10.37
CA ALA A 12 28.53 -31.06 -10.48
C ALA A 12 27.11 -30.61 -10.78
N PRO A 13 26.56 -30.92 -11.97
CA PRO A 13 25.17 -30.62 -12.26
C PRO A 13 24.28 -31.26 -11.19
N LEU A 14 23.36 -30.47 -10.60
CA LEU A 14 22.37 -30.95 -9.63
C LEU A 14 21.83 -32.33 -10.05
N PRO A 15 21.87 -33.36 -9.18
CA PRO A 15 21.42 -34.70 -9.53
C PRO A 15 19.99 -34.66 -10.08
N ARG A 16 19.67 -35.52 -11.05
CA ARG A 16 18.33 -35.57 -11.68
C ARG A 16 17.21 -35.68 -10.64
N GLN A 17 17.43 -36.44 -9.57
CA GLN A 17 16.51 -36.60 -8.45
C GLN A 17 16.22 -35.28 -7.73
N ILE A 18 17.24 -34.44 -7.51
CA ILE A 18 17.09 -33.13 -6.86
C ILE A 18 16.36 -32.16 -7.77
N ARG A 19 16.64 -32.17 -9.08
CA ARG A 19 15.90 -31.34 -10.05
C ARG A 19 14.42 -31.69 -10.08
N ALA A 20 14.10 -32.99 -10.11
CA ALA A 20 12.73 -33.48 -10.05
C ALA A 20 12.06 -33.09 -8.72
N ALA A 21 12.78 -33.20 -7.59
CA ALA A 21 12.28 -32.79 -6.29
C ALA A 21 11.97 -31.28 -6.22
N ILE A 22 12.80 -30.41 -6.80
CA ILE A 22 12.54 -28.96 -6.87
C ILE A 22 11.23 -28.68 -7.61
N VAL A 23 11.03 -29.28 -8.79
CA VAL A 23 9.80 -29.10 -9.57
C VAL A 23 8.58 -29.67 -8.82
N LEU A 24 8.72 -30.83 -8.19
CA LEU A 24 7.67 -31.45 -7.39
C LEU A 24 7.27 -30.57 -6.20
N VAL A 25 8.24 -30.03 -5.44
CA VAL A 25 7.99 -29.13 -4.32
C VAL A 25 7.28 -27.86 -4.79
N ALA A 26 7.65 -27.31 -5.94
CA ALA A 26 7.01 -26.11 -6.47
C ALA A 26 5.58 -26.38 -7.00
N LEU A 27 5.35 -27.54 -7.61
CA LEU A 27 4.01 -27.99 -7.99
C LEU A 27 3.13 -28.21 -6.76
N LEU A 28 3.65 -28.90 -5.73
CA LEU A 28 2.95 -29.11 -4.46
C LEU A 28 2.67 -27.78 -3.76
N GLN A 29 3.61 -26.83 -3.81
CA GLN A 29 3.41 -25.48 -3.30
C GLN A 29 2.22 -24.80 -3.98
N GLY A 30 2.16 -24.81 -5.32
CA GLY A 30 1.01 -24.29 -6.08
C GLY A 30 -0.30 -25.01 -5.74
N GLY A 31 -0.28 -26.33 -5.63
CA GLY A 31 -1.44 -27.13 -5.25
C GLY A 31 -1.94 -26.85 -3.83
N LEU A 32 -1.04 -26.71 -2.85
CA LEU A 32 -1.40 -26.36 -1.46
C LEU A 32 -1.98 -24.95 -1.35
N LEU A 33 -1.48 -23.99 -2.15
CA LEU A 33 -2.07 -22.64 -2.23
C LEU A 33 -3.47 -22.69 -2.86
N TYR A 34 -3.63 -23.47 -3.93
CA TYR A 34 -4.93 -23.69 -4.57
C TYR A 34 -5.93 -24.33 -3.62
N LEU A 35 -5.54 -25.35 -2.84
CA LEU A 35 -6.42 -26.00 -1.86
C LEU A 35 -6.99 -25.02 -0.84
N ALA A 36 -6.19 -24.06 -0.37
CA ALA A 36 -6.67 -23.01 0.53
C ALA A 36 -7.63 -22.03 -0.16
N ALA A 37 -7.36 -21.66 -1.41
CA ALA A 37 -8.24 -20.79 -2.19
C ALA A 37 -9.59 -21.46 -2.51
N LEU A 38 -9.56 -22.73 -2.93
CA LEU A 38 -10.73 -23.54 -3.23
C LEU A 38 -11.57 -23.79 -1.97
N GLY A 39 -10.92 -24.18 -0.86
CA GLY A 39 -11.61 -24.41 0.40
C GLY A 39 -12.30 -23.15 0.94
N ALA A 40 -11.72 -21.98 0.71
CA ALA A 40 -12.34 -20.70 1.08
C ALA A 40 -13.61 -20.41 0.24
N GLN A 41 -13.58 -20.70 -1.06
CA GLN A 41 -14.72 -20.49 -1.96
C GLN A 41 -15.86 -21.48 -1.74
N GLN A 42 -15.52 -22.74 -1.48
CA GLN A 42 -16.51 -23.80 -1.27
C GLN A 42 -17.06 -23.84 0.16
N GLY A 43 -16.63 -22.93 1.05
CA GLY A 43 -17.10 -22.93 2.43
C GLY A 43 -16.57 -24.11 3.26
N MET A 44 -15.46 -24.73 2.86
CA MET A 44 -14.91 -25.92 3.51
C MET A 44 -14.02 -25.54 4.71
N ARG A 45 -14.36 -26.06 5.90
CA ARG A 45 -13.49 -25.96 7.09
C ARG A 45 -12.21 -26.78 6.87
N PRO A 46 -11.03 -26.32 7.31
CA PRO A 46 -10.79 -25.12 8.11
C PRO A 46 -10.50 -23.85 7.29
N PHE A 47 -10.49 -23.92 5.95
CA PHE A 47 -10.13 -22.79 5.09
C PHE A 47 -11.18 -21.69 5.00
N THR A 48 -12.35 -21.85 5.59
CA THR A 48 -13.31 -20.76 5.82
C THR A 48 -12.81 -19.73 6.82
N ASP A 49 -12.00 -20.13 7.79
CA ASP A 49 -11.42 -19.23 8.78
C ASP A 49 -10.22 -18.48 8.16
N LEU A 50 -10.28 -17.14 8.20
CA LEU A 50 -9.19 -16.30 7.72
C LEU A 50 -7.89 -16.55 8.50
N GLY A 51 -7.95 -16.79 9.80
CA GLY A 51 -6.77 -17.01 10.62
C GLY A 51 -5.99 -18.25 10.18
N VAL A 52 -6.71 -19.35 9.88
CA VAL A 52 -6.09 -20.55 9.32
C VAL A 52 -5.48 -20.28 7.96
N ARG A 53 -6.18 -19.53 7.08
CA ARG A 53 -5.63 -19.15 5.77
C ARG A 53 -4.35 -18.34 5.90
N VAL A 54 -4.29 -17.37 6.81
CA VAL A 54 -3.08 -16.54 7.02
C VAL A 54 -1.88 -17.41 7.41
N CYS A 55 -2.05 -18.31 8.39
CA CYS A 55 -0.99 -19.24 8.76
C CYS A 55 -0.59 -20.16 7.60
N TRP A 56 -1.57 -20.71 6.88
CA TRP A 56 -1.36 -21.61 5.76
C TRP A 56 -0.57 -20.93 4.62
N TYR A 57 -1.02 -19.76 4.17
CA TYR A 57 -0.33 -18.99 3.13
C TYR A 57 1.09 -18.62 3.56
N THR A 58 1.29 -18.21 4.82
CA THR A 58 2.63 -17.88 5.34
C THR A 58 3.58 -19.08 5.25
N LEU A 59 3.13 -20.25 5.71
CA LEU A 59 3.92 -21.48 5.72
C LEU A 59 4.19 -21.98 4.30
N VAL A 60 3.15 -22.08 3.47
CA VAL A 60 3.22 -22.64 2.11
C VAL A 60 3.97 -21.71 1.16
N MET A 61 3.94 -20.39 1.35
CA MET A 61 4.78 -19.49 0.55
C MET A 61 6.24 -19.52 0.99
N THR A 62 6.53 -19.57 2.30
CA THR A 62 7.89 -19.32 2.79
C THR A 62 8.73 -20.61 2.90
N VAL A 63 8.15 -21.69 3.46
CA VAL A 63 8.89 -22.93 3.76
C VAL A 63 9.27 -23.70 2.49
N PRO A 64 8.36 -23.97 1.52
CA PRO A 64 8.75 -24.57 0.26
C PRO A 64 9.77 -23.73 -0.51
N SER A 65 9.64 -22.39 -0.54
CA SER A 65 10.61 -21.53 -1.22
C SER A 65 12.01 -21.58 -0.58
N MET A 66 12.08 -21.69 0.76
CA MET A 66 13.33 -21.97 1.47
C MET A 66 13.96 -23.30 1.02
N VAL A 67 13.14 -24.35 0.90
CA VAL A 67 13.58 -25.67 0.43
C VAL A 67 14.04 -25.59 -1.04
N LEU A 68 13.31 -24.91 -1.92
CA LEU A 68 13.67 -24.74 -3.33
C LEU A 68 15.05 -24.09 -3.50
N LEU A 69 15.43 -23.16 -2.62
CA LEU A 69 16.72 -22.47 -2.66
C LEU A 69 17.84 -23.22 -1.90
N SER A 70 17.51 -24.04 -0.89
CA SER A 70 18.51 -24.69 -0.02
C SER A 70 18.71 -26.19 -0.29
N LEU A 71 17.82 -26.84 -1.03
CA LEU A 71 17.88 -28.28 -1.24
C LEU A 71 19.13 -28.66 -2.06
N GLN A 72 20.02 -29.43 -1.45
CA GLN A 72 21.21 -30.02 -2.07
C GLN A 72 21.17 -31.55 -1.97
N ASP A 73 20.81 -32.08 -0.80
CA ASP A 73 20.58 -33.49 -0.53
C ASP A 73 19.28 -33.66 0.29
N LEU A 74 18.44 -34.62 -0.09
CA LEU A 74 17.20 -34.96 0.62
C LEU A 74 17.46 -35.63 1.98
N ARG A 75 18.62 -36.26 2.16
CA ARG A 75 18.99 -36.99 3.39
C ARG A 75 19.62 -36.08 4.45
N ASP A 76 19.82 -34.80 4.15
CA ASP A 76 20.45 -33.87 5.08
C ASP A 76 19.53 -33.54 6.26
N ARG A 77 19.88 -34.05 7.45
CA ARG A 77 19.14 -33.81 8.69
C ARG A 77 19.10 -32.32 9.06
N ARG A 78 20.11 -31.53 8.70
CA ARG A 78 20.16 -30.09 9.03
C ARG A 78 19.13 -29.31 8.24
N LEU A 79 18.89 -29.67 6.98
CA LEU A 79 17.82 -29.09 6.16
C LEU A 79 16.46 -29.27 6.86
N TRP A 80 16.14 -30.48 7.28
CA TRP A 80 14.87 -30.78 7.94
C TRP A 80 14.74 -30.15 9.32
N GLN A 81 15.84 -30.01 10.07
CA GLN A 81 15.86 -29.19 11.30
C GLN A 81 15.55 -27.73 11.01
N HIS A 82 16.13 -27.16 9.96
CA HIS A 82 15.83 -25.79 9.54
C HIS A 82 14.37 -25.67 9.10
N VAL A 83 13.84 -26.58 8.29
CA VAL A 83 12.42 -26.62 7.89
C VAL A 83 11.51 -26.65 9.11
N ALA A 84 11.77 -27.54 10.08
CA ALA A 84 10.99 -27.64 11.30
C ALA A 84 11.05 -26.35 12.14
N GLY A 85 12.25 -25.80 12.36
CA GLY A 85 12.43 -24.55 13.11
C GLY A 85 11.78 -23.34 12.43
N SER A 86 11.91 -23.25 11.10
CA SER A 86 11.27 -22.20 10.28
C SER A 86 9.76 -22.30 10.36
N THR A 87 9.22 -23.51 10.25
CA THR A 87 7.78 -23.77 10.35
C THR A 87 7.25 -23.34 11.71
N LEU A 88 7.95 -23.66 12.80
CA LEU A 88 7.54 -23.25 14.15
C LEU A 88 7.51 -21.72 14.30
N VAL A 89 8.59 -21.04 13.89
CA VAL A 89 8.68 -19.58 13.98
C VAL A 89 7.61 -18.92 13.11
N LEU A 90 7.48 -19.33 11.85
CA LEU A 90 6.51 -18.76 10.92
C LEU A 90 5.07 -19.07 11.31
N ALA A 91 4.80 -20.22 11.92
CA ALA A 91 3.49 -20.53 12.49
C ALA A 91 3.17 -19.58 13.64
N ALA A 92 4.12 -19.33 14.55
CA ALA A 92 3.91 -18.39 15.66
C ALA A 92 3.65 -16.95 15.17
N LEU A 93 4.46 -16.48 14.22
CA LEU A 93 4.28 -15.15 13.61
C LEU A 93 2.98 -15.05 12.81
N GLY A 94 2.66 -16.09 12.03
CA GLY A 94 1.41 -16.20 11.27
C GLY A 94 0.19 -16.23 12.17
N SER A 95 0.24 -16.94 13.30
CA SER A 95 -0.82 -16.97 14.31
C SER A 95 -1.03 -15.60 14.96
N TRP A 96 0.05 -14.85 15.21
CA TRP A 96 -0.06 -13.48 15.72
C TRP A 96 -0.67 -12.53 14.68
N ALA A 97 -0.23 -12.61 13.43
CA ALA A 97 -0.81 -11.83 12.33
C ALA A 97 -2.29 -12.19 12.10
N ALA A 98 -2.63 -13.47 12.16
CA ALA A 98 -4.00 -13.96 12.12
C ALA A 98 -4.83 -13.37 13.27
N TRP A 99 -4.34 -13.40 14.51
CA TRP A 99 -5.02 -12.81 15.66
C TRP A 99 -5.25 -11.30 15.50
N SER A 100 -4.27 -10.58 14.95
CA SER A 100 -4.39 -9.14 14.67
C SER A 100 -5.32 -8.81 13.50
N ALA A 101 -5.45 -9.70 12.51
CA ALA A 101 -6.28 -9.51 11.33
C ALA A 101 -7.71 -10.07 11.46
N THR A 102 -8.02 -10.77 12.56
CA THR A 102 -9.32 -11.42 12.80
C THR A 102 -9.96 -10.94 14.11
N GLY A 103 -11.17 -11.43 14.41
CA GLY A 103 -11.86 -11.12 15.68
C GLY A 103 -12.67 -9.82 15.69
N ALA A 104 -12.81 -9.15 14.55
CA ALA A 104 -13.73 -8.04 14.37
C ALA A 104 -14.30 -7.99 12.94
N PRO A 105 -15.57 -7.57 12.76
CA PRO A 105 -16.18 -7.42 11.45
C PRO A 105 -15.59 -6.24 10.69
N GLY A 106 -15.39 -6.40 9.38
CA GLY A 106 -15.01 -5.29 8.49
C GLY A 106 -13.58 -4.77 8.62
N LEU A 107 -12.68 -5.52 9.28
CA LEU A 107 -11.27 -5.16 9.35
C LEU A 107 -10.66 -5.05 7.95
N ARG A 108 -9.83 -4.02 7.73
CA ARG A 108 -8.99 -3.94 6.54
C ARG A 108 -7.82 -4.90 6.68
N THR A 109 -8.06 -6.18 6.44
CA THR A 109 -7.06 -7.25 6.53
C THR A 109 -5.80 -6.96 5.73
N GLY A 110 -5.91 -6.31 4.57
CA GLY A 110 -4.75 -5.86 3.78
C GLY A 110 -3.83 -4.85 4.51
N ALA A 111 -4.38 -3.99 5.37
CA ALA A 111 -3.58 -3.05 6.16
C ALA A 111 -2.71 -3.77 7.21
N VAL A 112 -3.14 -4.98 7.62
CA VAL A 112 -2.39 -5.81 8.58
C VAL A 112 -1.44 -6.78 7.89
N LEU A 113 -1.94 -7.49 6.89
CA LEU A 113 -1.25 -8.60 6.27
C LEU A 113 -0.16 -8.16 5.29
N TRP A 114 -0.27 -6.97 4.68
CA TRP A 114 0.76 -6.51 3.75
C TRP A 114 2.07 -6.12 4.48
N PRO A 115 2.08 -5.28 5.53
CA PRO A 115 3.29 -5.06 6.32
C PRO A 115 3.89 -6.34 6.91
N PHE A 116 3.03 -7.27 7.37
CA PHE A 116 3.44 -8.59 7.85
C PHE A 116 4.17 -9.40 6.77
N GLY A 117 3.55 -9.57 5.60
CA GLY A 117 4.15 -10.33 4.49
C GLY A 117 5.48 -9.74 4.04
N PHE A 118 5.57 -8.41 3.95
CA PHE A 118 6.81 -7.71 3.59
C PHE A 118 7.93 -7.96 4.60
N THR A 119 7.66 -7.76 5.90
CA THR A 119 8.67 -7.91 6.95
C THR A 119 9.11 -9.35 7.15
N VAL A 120 8.19 -10.32 7.02
CA VAL A 120 8.53 -11.76 7.01
C VAL A 120 9.39 -12.10 5.80
N ALA A 121 9.04 -11.63 4.60
CA ALA A 121 9.83 -11.89 3.39
C ALA A 121 11.26 -11.33 3.51
N VAL A 122 11.42 -10.10 4.00
CA VAL A 122 12.74 -9.49 4.21
C VAL A 122 13.53 -10.24 5.29
N GLY A 123 12.92 -10.51 6.45
CA GLY A 123 13.59 -11.24 7.53
C GLY A 123 14.03 -12.64 7.09
N TRP A 124 13.18 -13.33 6.33
CA TRP A 124 13.48 -14.67 5.82
C TRP A 124 14.55 -14.67 4.74
N PHE A 125 14.52 -13.69 3.85
CA PHE A 125 15.55 -13.52 2.83
C PHE A 125 16.94 -13.30 3.44
N VAL A 126 17.03 -12.54 4.54
CA VAL A 126 18.29 -12.31 5.28
C VAL A 126 18.69 -13.53 6.11
N ALA A 127 17.74 -14.31 6.64
CA ALA A 127 18.02 -15.53 7.40
C ALA A 127 18.51 -16.70 6.52
N LEU A 128 18.07 -16.75 5.26
CA LEU A 128 18.33 -17.89 4.37
C LEU A 128 19.83 -18.19 4.16
N PRO A 129 20.72 -17.20 3.88
CA PRO A 129 22.16 -17.43 3.81
C PRO A 129 22.76 -18.05 5.07
N TRP A 130 22.29 -17.67 6.26
CA TRP A 130 22.75 -18.25 7.52
C TRP A 130 22.36 -19.72 7.65
N LEU A 131 21.14 -20.08 7.21
CA LEU A 131 20.67 -21.46 7.19
C LEU A 131 21.47 -22.31 6.19
N GLN A 132 21.72 -21.77 4.99
CA GLN A 132 22.56 -22.42 3.97
C GLN A 132 24.01 -22.60 4.46
N TYR A 133 24.56 -21.60 5.15
CA TYR A 133 25.90 -21.68 5.73
C TYR A 133 26.01 -22.79 6.78
N ARG A 134 25.07 -22.83 7.75
CA ARG A 134 25.03 -23.91 8.75
C ARG A 134 24.83 -25.28 8.13
N GLN A 135 24.04 -25.36 7.06
CA GLN A 135 23.82 -26.62 6.36
C GLN A 135 25.16 -27.19 5.87
N GLN A 136 25.96 -26.35 5.20
CA GLN A 136 27.26 -26.72 4.63
C GLN A 136 28.33 -26.97 5.71
N HIS A 137 28.49 -26.06 6.68
CA HIS A 137 29.61 -26.07 7.62
C HIS A 137 29.27 -26.67 9.00
N GLY A 138 27.99 -26.80 9.34
CA GLY A 138 27.53 -27.38 10.61
C GLY A 138 27.54 -26.44 11.82
N HIS A 139 28.04 -25.22 11.68
CA HIS A 139 28.08 -24.20 12.72
C HIS A 139 27.60 -22.84 12.22
N TRP A 140 27.32 -21.92 13.14
CA TRP A 140 26.85 -20.57 12.84
C TRP A 140 27.97 -19.52 12.74
N ARG A 141 29.24 -19.90 12.88
CA ARG A 141 30.38 -18.96 12.75
C ARG A 141 30.69 -18.71 11.28
N ALA A 142 29.92 -17.85 10.63
CA ALA A 142 30.02 -17.61 9.20
C ALA A 142 31.06 -16.54 8.83
N ASP A 143 31.74 -16.76 7.70
CA ASP A 143 32.53 -15.73 7.03
C ASP A 143 31.59 -14.83 6.19
N TYR A 144 31.85 -13.52 6.20
CA TYR A 144 31.04 -12.54 5.49
C TYR A 144 31.01 -12.82 3.98
N ARG A 145 32.14 -13.27 3.40
CA ARG A 145 32.24 -13.57 1.98
C ARG A 145 31.20 -14.61 1.54
N GLU A 146 31.12 -15.72 2.25
CA GLU A 146 30.20 -16.80 1.89
C GLU A 146 28.74 -16.39 2.09
N LEU A 147 28.42 -15.67 3.17
CA LEU A 147 27.06 -15.15 3.37
C LEU A 147 26.66 -14.15 2.27
N PHE A 148 27.59 -13.29 1.85
CA PHE A 148 27.36 -12.34 0.76
C PHE A 148 27.13 -13.06 -0.57
N GLU A 149 27.92 -14.09 -0.87
CA GLU A 149 27.75 -14.92 -2.07
C GLU A 149 26.39 -15.63 -2.09
N HIS A 150 26.02 -16.29 -0.98
CA HIS A 150 24.70 -16.94 -0.84
C HIS A 150 23.55 -15.94 -0.97
N ALA A 151 23.64 -14.79 -0.30
CA ALA A 151 22.61 -13.74 -0.37
C ALA A 151 22.40 -13.24 -1.80
N TRP A 152 23.48 -12.94 -2.52
CA TRP A 152 23.39 -12.43 -3.89
C TRP A 152 22.98 -13.49 -4.89
N GLN A 153 23.43 -14.73 -4.71
CA GLN A 153 22.97 -15.86 -5.52
C GLN A 153 21.48 -16.07 -5.34
N ASN A 154 20.97 -16.09 -4.11
CA ASN A 154 19.54 -16.19 -3.82
C ASN A 154 18.77 -15.01 -4.44
N ALA A 155 19.28 -13.77 -4.31
CA ALA A 155 18.67 -12.58 -4.89
C ALA A 155 18.49 -12.71 -6.41
N LEU A 156 19.56 -13.07 -7.12
CA LEU A 156 19.56 -13.19 -8.57
C LEU A 156 18.75 -14.39 -9.05
N THR A 157 18.79 -15.52 -8.34
CA THR A 157 17.95 -16.69 -8.65
C THR A 157 16.47 -16.35 -8.50
N LEU A 158 16.08 -15.65 -7.43
CA LEU A 158 14.70 -15.21 -7.24
C LEU A 158 14.28 -14.18 -8.29
N ALA A 159 15.14 -13.19 -8.60
CA ALA A 159 14.86 -12.20 -9.63
C ALA A 159 14.67 -12.84 -11.01
N LEU A 160 15.52 -13.80 -11.36
CA LEU A 160 15.39 -14.55 -12.61
C LEU A 160 14.13 -15.41 -12.62
N ALA A 161 13.79 -16.06 -11.51
CA ALA A 161 12.55 -16.83 -11.39
C ALA A 161 11.30 -15.95 -11.54
N LEU A 162 11.28 -14.77 -10.92
CA LEU A 162 10.20 -13.80 -11.06
C LEU A 162 10.08 -13.27 -12.48
N LEU A 163 11.21 -12.95 -13.13
CA LEU A 163 11.23 -12.54 -14.53
C LEU A 163 10.69 -13.65 -15.43
N PHE A 164 11.10 -14.90 -15.19
CA PHE A 164 10.62 -16.06 -15.94
C PHE A 164 9.11 -16.26 -15.76
N VAL A 165 8.60 -16.17 -14.53
CA VAL A 165 7.16 -16.19 -14.24
C VAL A 165 6.42 -15.09 -15.00
N TRP A 166 6.94 -13.86 -14.95
CA TRP A 166 6.35 -12.71 -15.63
C TRP A 166 6.30 -12.90 -17.16
N VAL A 167 7.41 -13.33 -17.77
CA VAL A 167 7.48 -13.58 -19.23
C VAL A 167 6.53 -14.71 -19.63
N CYS A 168 6.50 -15.83 -18.90
CA CYS A 168 5.59 -16.94 -19.20
C CYS A 168 4.12 -16.51 -19.11
N TRP A 169 3.73 -15.70 -18.10
CA TRP A 169 2.38 -15.16 -18.00
C TRP A 169 2.05 -14.19 -19.14
N MET A 170 3.00 -13.39 -19.59
CA MET A 170 2.82 -12.52 -20.77
C MET A 170 2.56 -13.35 -22.03
N VAL A 171 3.29 -14.46 -22.22
CA VAL A 171 3.07 -15.39 -23.34
C VAL A 171 1.70 -16.08 -23.24
N LEU A 172 1.30 -16.55 -22.05
CA LEU A 172 -0.04 -17.15 -21.84
C LEU A 172 -1.16 -16.14 -22.10
N TRP A 173 -0.97 -14.88 -21.70
CA TRP A 173 -1.92 -13.81 -21.96
C TRP A 173 -2.04 -13.50 -23.46
N LEU A 174 -0.91 -13.46 -24.18
CA LEU A 174 -0.88 -13.26 -25.62
C LEU A 174 -1.57 -14.43 -26.34
N TRP A 175 -1.26 -15.66 -25.95
CA TRP A 175 -1.91 -16.87 -26.46
C TRP A 175 -3.44 -16.80 -26.27
N ALA A 176 -3.92 -16.52 -25.06
CA ALA A 176 -5.35 -16.38 -24.80
C ALA A 176 -6.01 -15.28 -25.66
N SER A 177 -5.32 -14.15 -25.84
CA SER A 177 -5.85 -13.00 -26.58
C SER A 177 -5.91 -13.27 -28.10
N LEU A 178 -4.88 -13.89 -28.68
CA LEU A 178 -4.83 -14.22 -30.10
C LEU A 178 -5.96 -15.18 -30.51
N PHE A 179 -6.23 -16.21 -29.70
CA PHE A 179 -7.29 -17.15 -30.00
C PHE A 179 -8.69 -16.57 -29.71
N ALA A 180 -8.80 -15.67 -28.73
CA ALA A 180 -10.04 -14.94 -28.50
C ALA A 180 -10.44 -14.06 -29.70
N LEU A 181 -9.49 -13.53 -30.48
CA LEU A 181 -9.78 -12.79 -31.71
C LEU A 181 -10.45 -13.67 -32.79
N VAL A 182 -10.09 -14.95 -32.85
CA VAL A 182 -10.71 -15.96 -33.74
C VAL A 182 -11.94 -16.61 -33.09
N LYS A 183 -12.48 -16.00 -32.01
CA LYS A 183 -13.63 -16.47 -31.23
C LYS A 183 -13.42 -17.83 -30.51
N ILE A 184 -12.19 -18.28 -30.34
CA ILE A 184 -11.86 -19.49 -29.55
C ILE A 184 -11.57 -19.06 -28.11
N MET A 185 -12.56 -19.22 -27.22
CA MET A 185 -12.49 -18.74 -25.83
C MET A 185 -11.89 -19.73 -24.83
N VAL A 186 -11.73 -21.01 -25.22
CA VAL A 186 -11.26 -22.11 -24.34
C VAL A 186 -9.96 -21.76 -23.60
N PHE A 187 -8.96 -21.21 -24.29
CA PHE A 187 -7.67 -20.85 -23.66
C PHE A 187 -7.81 -19.70 -22.68
N ARG A 188 -8.66 -18.71 -22.99
CA ARG A 188 -8.90 -17.56 -22.13
C ARG A 188 -9.65 -17.98 -20.85
N GLU A 189 -10.59 -18.90 -20.95
CA GLU A 189 -11.29 -19.48 -19.81
C GLU A 189 -10.34 -20.33 -18.97
N LEU A 190 -9.62 -21.27 -19.59
CA LEU A 190 -8.66 -22.14 -18.92
C LEU A 190 -7.57 -21.37 -18.17
N PHE A 191 -6.97 -20.33 -18.78
CA PHE A 191 -5.87 -19.59 -18.15
C PHE A 191 -6.35 -18.60 -17.07
N ARG A 192 -7.64 -18.28 -17.03
CA ARG A 192 -8.27 -17.50 -15.96
C ARG A 192 -8.79 -18.38 -14.83
N GLU A 193 -8.87 -19.69 -15.05
CA GLU A 193 -9.27 -20.65 -14.04
C GLU A 193 -8.27 -20.66 -12.89
N GLN A 194 -8.77 -20.57 -11.66
CA GLN A 194 -7.91 -20.41 -10.49
C GLN A 194 -6.98 -21.60 -10.29
N ALA A 195 -7.47 -22.81 -10.52
CA ALA A 195 -6.67 -24.03 -10.45
C ALA A 195 -5.45 -23.94 -11.37
N PHE A 196 -5.67 -23.49 -12.61
CA PHE A 196 -4.60 -23.30 -13.58
C PHE A 196 -3.64 -22.21 -13.12
N ILE A 197 -4.12 -21.06 -12.64
CA ILE A 197 -3.26 -19.95 -12.17
C ILE A 197 -2.29 -20.43 -11.08
N TYR A 198 -2.79 -21.12 -10.05
CA TYR A 198 -1.96 -21.57 -8.93
C TYR A 198 -0.97 -22.68 -9.34
N LEU A 199 -1.43 -23.71 -10.07
CA LEU A 199 -0.55 -24.81 -10.49
C LEU A 199 0.48 -24.34 -11.52
N ALA A 200 0.06 -23.60 -12.54
CA ALA A 200 0.96 -23.07 -13.57
C ALA A 200 1.98 -22.12 -12.94
N THR A 201 1.57 -21.19 -12.07
CA THR A 201 2.52 -20.29 -11.39
C THR A 201 3.51 -21.08 -10.53
N GLY A 202 3.06 -22.10 -9.79
CA GLY A 202 3.93 -22.97 -9.00
C GLY A 202 4.97 -23.69 -9.87
N VAL A 203 4.54 -24.32 -10.96
CA VAL A 203 5.44 -25.02 -11.90
C VAL A 203 6.41 -24.06 -12.58
N ILE A 204 5.92 -22.93 -13.10
CA ILE A 204 6.74 -21.92 -13.77
C ILE A 204 7.76 -21.32 -12.79
N ALA A 205 7.35 -21.01 -11.56
CA ALA A 205 8.27 -20.51 -10.53
C ALA A 205 9.32 -21.56 -10.15
N GLY A 206 8.93 -22.83 -9.99
CA GLY A 206 9.86 -23.94 -9.73
C GLY A 206 10.88 -24.14 -10.85
N LEU A 207 10.43 -24.08 -12.11
CA LEU A 207 11.30 -24.12 -13.28
C LEU A 207 12.22 -22.89 -13.33
N GLY A 208 11.72 -21.70 -13.03
CA GLY A 208 12.50 -20.48 -12.95
C GLY A 208 13.62 -20.56 -11.91
N VAL A 209 13.31 -21.09 -10.71
CA VAL A 209 14.32 -21.35 -9.67
C VAL A 209 15.32 -22.42 -10.14
N LEU A 210 14.85 -23.51 -10.76
CA LEU A 210 15.73 -24.56 -11.29
C LEU A 210 16.69 -24.02 -12.36
N ILE A 211 16.21 -23.16 -13.27
CA ILE A 211 17.03 -22.48 -14.28
C ILE A 211 18.07 -21.61 -13.58
N GLY A 212 17.65 -20.76 -12.62
CA GLY A 212 18.57 -19.89 -11.88
C GLY A 212 19.60 -20.66 -11.06
N ARG A 213 19.28 -21.87 -10.59
CA ARG A 213 20.21 -22.74 -9.87
C ARG A 213 21.11 -23.60 -10.77
N THR A 214 20.76 -23.81 -12.03
CA THR A 214 21.57 -24.63 -12.97
C THR A 214 22.45 -23.76 -13.87
N GLN A 215 22.03 -22.54 -14.19
CA GLN A 215 22.75 -21.60 -15.04
C GLN A 215 23.72 -20.71 -14.23
N HIS A 216 24.63 -21.34 -13.48
CA HIS A 216 25.59 -20.64 -12.62
C HIS A 216 26.38 -19.57 -13.37
N ARG A 217 26.82 -19.87 -14.60
CA ARG A 217 27.57 -18.91 -15.44
C ARG A 217 26.75 -17.67 -15.78
N ALA A 218 25.47 -17.82 -16.14
CA ALA A 218 24.62 -16.68 -16.45
C ALA A 218 24.38 -15.79 -15.22
N VAL A 219 24.12 -16.40 -14.06
CA VAL A 219 23.95 -15.68 -12.79
C VAL A 219 25.25 -14.95 -12.39
N GLN A 220 26.41 -15.58 -12.56
CA GLN A 220 27.71 -14.96 -12.31
C GLN A 220 27.98 -13.78 -13.23
N VAL A 221 27.69 -13.90 -14.53
CA VAL A 221 27.82 -12.79 -15.49
C VAL A 221 26.88 -11.64 -15.12
N MET A 222 25.61 -11.92 -14.81
CA MET A 222 24.64 -10.90 -14.37
C MET A 222 25.13 -10.18 -13.10
N ARG A 223 25.64 -10.94 -12.13
CA ARG A 223 26.26 -10.40 -10.92
C ARG A 223 27.42 -9.46 -11.25
N GLN A 224 28.29 -9.87 -12.18
CA GLN A 224 29.44 -9.06 -12.57
C GLN A 224 29.01 -7.75 -13.24
N ILE A 225 28.03 -7.80 -14.15
CA ILE A 225 27.45 -6.60 -14.77
C ILE A 225 26.87 -5.66 -13.70
N LEU A 226 26.06 -6.21 -12.79
CA LEU A 226 25.42 -5.43 -11.74
C LEU A 226 26.45 -4.78 -10.80
N PHE A 227 27.49 -5.51 -10.41
CA PHE A 227 28.57 -4.95 -9.60
C PHE A 227 29.40 -3.92 -10.35
N SER A 228 29.64 -4.09 -11.65
CA SER A 228 30.29 -3.07 -12.48
C SER A 228 29.47 -1.79 -12.55
N LEU A 229 28.14 -1.90 -12.70
CA LEU A 229 27.22 -0.76 -12.64
C LEU A 229 27.30 -0.09 -11.26
N CYS A 230 27.16 -0.83 -10.16
CA CYS A 230 27.30 -0.28 -8.82
C CYS A 230 28.67 0.39 -8.60
N THR A 231 29.74 -0.17 -9.18
CA THR A 231 31.09 0.42 -9.12
C THR A 231 31.15 1.76 -9.83
N GLY A 232 30.51 1.91 -10.99
CA GLY A 232 30.43 3.18 -11.70
C GLY A 232 29.53 4.23 -11.03
N LEU A 233 28.39 3.80 -10.47
CA LEU A 233 27.41 4.70 -9.86
C LEU A 233 27.73 5.11 -8.41
N LEU A 234 28.53 4.33 -7.68
CA LEU A 234 28.84 4.62 -6.26
C LEU A 234 29.45 6.02 -6.06
N PRO A 235 30.48 6.44 -6.82
CA PRO A 235 31.06 7.77 -6.64
C PRO A 235 30.12 8.90 -7.03
N LEU A 236 29.28 8.68 -8.05
CA LEU A 236 28.22 9.64 -8.43
C LEU A 236 27.23 9.82 -7.28
N LEU A 237 26.76 8.72 -6.69
CA LEU A 237 25.82 8.76 -5.57
C LEU A 237 26.45 9.40 -4.32
N ALA A 238 27.73 9.12 -4.05
CA ALA A 238 28.48 9.77 -2.97
C ALA A 238 28.65 11.28 -3.22
N GLY A 239 28.93 11.67 -4.46
CA GLY A 239 28.98 13.07 -4.88
C GLY A 239 27.64 13.79 -4.69
N ILE A 240 26.52 13.15 -5.05
CA ILE A 240 25.17 13.70 -4.80
C ILE A 240 24.91 13.89 -3.30
N ALA A 241 25.29 12.92 -2.46
CA ALA A 241 25.13 13.04 -1.01
C ALA A 241 25.94 14.21 -0.43
N LEU A 242 27.19 14.39 -0.87
CA LEU A 242 28.03 15.50 -0.45
C LEU A 242 27.49 16.84 -0.95
N LEU A 243 27.09 16.92 -2.23
CA LEU A 243 26.53 18.13 -2.82
C LEU A 243 25.24 18.56 -2.11
N PHE A 244 24.37 17.60 -1.80
CA PHE A 244 23.15 17.86 -1.05
C PHE A 244 23.45 18.52 0.31
N LEU A 245 24.41 17.99 1.07
CA LEU A 245 24.82 18.59 2.34
C LEU A 245 25.53 19.94 2.18
N LEU A 246 26.26 20.15 1.08
CA LEU A 246 26.94 21.42 0.80
C LEU A 246 25.94 22.53 0.47
N VAL A 247 24.84 22.20 -0.21
CA VAL A 247 23.78 23.16 -0.58
C VAL A 247 22.83 23.43 0.59
N LEU A 248 22.65 22.47 1.51
CA LEU A 248 21.68 22.55 2.61
C LEU A 248 21.81 23.81 3.51
N PRO A 249 23.02 24.30 3.87
CA PRO A 249 23.18 25.54 4.63
C PRO A 249 22.65 26.79 3.90
N PHE A 250 22.66 26.79 2.56
CA PHE A 250 22.23 27.93 1.74
C PHE A 250 20.72 27.93 1.49
N THR A 251 20.09 26.75 1.36
CA THR A 251 18.65 26.61 1.12
C THR A 251 17.83 26.53 2.41
N GLY A 252 18.47 26.16 3.52
CA GLY A 252 17.82 25.98 4.82
C GLY A 252 17.01 24.68 4.92
N LEU A 253 16.76 24.27 6.17
CA LEU A 253 16.02 23.03 6.46
C LEU A 253 14.52 23.13 6.12
N GLN A 254 13.96 24.35 6.04
CA GLN A 254 12.53 24.58 5.80
C GLN A 254 12.07 24.00 4.45
N ALA A 255 12.86 24.20 3.38
CA ALA A 255 12.55 23.72 2.03
C ALA A 255 12.44 22.19 1.97
N LEU A 256 13.27 21.50 2.78
CA LEU A 256 13.26 20.05 2.90
C LEU A 256 11.96 19.53 3.53
N TRP A 257 11.37 20.25 4.49
CA TRP A 257 10.17 19.78 5.19
C TRP A 257 8.87 20.01 4.43
N GLN A 258 8.86 20.97 3.49
CA GLN A 258 7.70 21.26 2.67
C GLN A 258 7.39 20.16 1.64
N THR A 259 8.40 19.43 1.16
CA THR A 259 8.27 18.45 0.07
C THR A 259 7.49 17.17 0.42
N ARG A 260 7.06 16.99 1.68
CA ARG A 260 6.35 15.80 2.23
C ARG A 260 7.06 14.44 2.06
N SER A 261 8.09 14.33 1.22
CA SER A 261 8.81 13.09 0.86
C SER A 261 10.29 13.05 1.29
N ALA A 262 10.78 14.07 2.01
CA ALA A 262 12.19 14.18 2.39
C ALA A 262 12.75 12.95 3.11
N ALA A 263 11.99 12.36 4.04
CA ALA A 263 12.40 11.15 4.73
C ALA A 263 12.68 10.00 3.76
N ALA A 264 11.79 9.77 2.79
CA ALA A 264 11.91 8.69 1.82
C ALA A 264 13.13 8.89 0.91
N LEU A 265 13.37 10.11 0.43
CA LEU A 265 14.53 10.42 -0.40
C LEU A 265 15.85 10.23 0.35
N LEU A 266 15.94 10.75 1.58
CA LEU A 266 17.14 10.61 2.42
C LEU A 266 17.42 9.15 2.81
N LEU A 267 16.39 8.39 3.17
CA LEU A 267 16.54 6.96 3.42
C LEU A 267 16.95 6.20 2.17
N SER A 268 16.40 6.54 1.00
CA SER A 268 16.79 5.92 -0.28
C SER A 268 18.25 6.20 -0.62
N LEU A 269 18.72 7.43 -0.37
CA LEU A 269 20.11 7.81 -0.55
C LEU A 269 21.04 7.00 0.38
N VAL A 270 20.70 6.91 1.68
CA VAL A 270 21.48 6.16 2.67
C VAL A 270 21.52 4.67 2.32
N LEU A 271 20.36 4.05 2.06
CA LEU A 271 20.27 2.63 1.71
C LEU A 271 20.93 2.32 0.36
N GLY A 272 20.82 3.23 -0.62
CA GLY A 272 21.50 3.13 -1.91
C GLY A 272 23.02 3.16 -1.77
N LEU A 273 23.56 4.08 -0.97
CA LEU A 273 25.00 4.13 -0.67
C LEU A 273 25.48 2.87 0.06
N VAL A 274 24.71 2.38 1.04
CA VAL A 274 24.99 1.11 1.73
C VAL A 274 25.02 -0.04 0.73
N LEU A 275 23.98 -0.18 -0.11
CA LEU A 275 23.87 -1.24 -1.11
C LEU A 275 25.04 -1.21 -2.11
N PHE A 276 25.33 -0.04 -2.69
CA PHE A 276 26.40 0.11 -3.67
C PHE A 276 27.77 -0.13 -3.05
N THR A 277 27.98 0.31 -1.81
CA THR A 277 29.23 0.05 -1.09
C THR A 277 29.42 -1.44 -0.82
N ASN A 278 28.37 -2.18 -0.44
CA ASN A 278 28.45 -3.65 -0.32
C ASN A 278 28.81 -4.31 -1.66
N ALA A 279 28.17 -3.89 -2.75
CA ALA A 279 28.40 -4.43 -4.08
C ALA A 279 29.84 -4.22 -4.57
N VAL A 280 30.46 -3.09 -4.20
CA VAL A 280 31.86 -2.78 -4.54
C VAL A 280 32.84 -3.46 -3.57
N TYR A 281 32.53 -3.46 -2.27
CA TYR A 281 33.38 -4.07 -1.23
C TYR A 281 33.52 -5.59 -1.41
N ARG A 282 32.43 -6.28 -1.80
CA ARG A 282 32.34 -7.74 -2.01
C ARG A 282 32.82 -8.55 -0.81
N ASP A 283 34.11 -8.85 -0.73
CA ASP A 283 34.73 -9.66 0.34
C ASP A 283 35.89 -8.95 1.07
N GLY A 284 36.18 -7.69 0.72
CA GLY A 284 37.28 -6.92 1.31
C GLY A 284 38.68 -7.42 0.94
N SER A 285 38.80 -8.38 0.02
CA SER A 285 40.09 -8.93 -0.45
C SER A 285 40.68 -8.16 -1.64
N VAL A 286 39.84 -7.39 -2.34
CA VAL A 286 40.21 -6.63 -3.54
C VAL A 286 40.57 -5.19 -3.16
N GLN A 287 41.69 -4.68 -3.67
CA GLN A 287 42.03 -3.26 -3.54
C GLN A 287 40.93 -2.38 -4.15
N PRO A 288 40.68 -1.18 -3.60
CA PRO A 288 39.62 -0.31 -4.09
C PRO A 288 39.82 -0.02 -5.60
N PRO A 289 38.81 -0.24 -6.44
CA PRO A 289 38.92 -0.14 -7.91
C PRO A 289 39.00 1.31 -8.41
N TYR A 290 39.36 2.26 -7.54
CA TYR A 290 39.24 3.69 -7.78
C TYR A 290 40.58 4.42 -7.62
N PRO A 291 40.82 5.49 -8.42
CA PRO A 291 41.91 6.41 -8.17
C PRO A 291 41.70 7.14 -6.83
N ARG A 292 42.80 7.63 -6.23
CA ARG A 292 42.80 8.20 -4.86
C ARG A 292 41.74 9.30 -4.64
N TRP A 293 41.54 10.18 -5.61
CA TRP A 293 40.57 11.27 -5.49
C TRP A 293 39.12 10.76 -5.42
N LEU A 294 38.77 9.81 -6.29
CA LEU A 294 37.42 9.24 -6.38
C LEU A 294 37.11 8.38 -5.15
N ARG A 295 38.14 7.67 -4.65
CA ARG A 295 38.07 7.00 -3.35
C ARG A 295 37.79 7.98 -2.21
N GLY A 296 38.44 9.15 -2.21
CA GLY A 296 38.18 10.21 -1.24
C GLY A 296 36.74 10.71 -1.28
N VAL A 297 36.15 10.87 -2.47
CA VAL A 297 34.72 11.23 -2.62
C VAL A 297 33.80 10.16 -2.02
N VAL A 298 34.07 8.88 -2.28
CA VAL A 298 33.29 7.78 -1.71
C VAL A 298 33.42 7.73 -0.18
N GLU A 299 34.63 7.82 0.36
CA GLU A 299 34.88 7.81 1.80
C GLU A 299 34.23 9.01 2.50
N ALA A 300 34.31 10.21 1.91
CA ALA A 300 33.61 11.40 2.41
C ALA A 300 32.09 11.23 2.35
N GLY A 301 31.56 10.66 1.26
CA GLY A 301 30.14 10.33 1.14
C GLY A 301 29.68 9.35 2.23
N LEU A 302 30.48 8.32 2.53
CA LEU A 302 30.21 7.37 3.61
C LEU A 302 30.28 8.02 5.00
N LEU A 303 31.25 8.90 5.25
CA LEU A 303 31.32 9.69 6.50
C LEU A 303 30.11 10.60 6.68
N SER A 304 29.49 11.03 5.58
CA SER A 304 28.30 11.87 5.60
C SER A 304 26.99 11.11 5.86
N LEU A 305 27.00 9.77 5.80
CA LEU A 305 25.79 8.94 5.98
C LEU A 305 25.06 9.18 7.32
N PRO A 306 25.74 9.28 8.48
CA PRO A 306 25.05 9.48 9.75
C PRO A 306 24.23 10.77 9.77
N LEU A 307 24.70 11.83 9.10
CA LEU A 307 23.98 13.09 9.01
C LEU A 307 22.72 12.94 8.16
N HIS A 308 22.79 12.28 7.00
CA HIS A 308 21.62 11.99 6.17
C HIS A 308 20.59 11.12 6.89
N ALA A 309 21.04 10.07 7.59
CA ALA A 309 20.17 9.21 8.36
C ALA A 309 19.54 9.94 9.55
N ALA A 310 20.27 10.83 10.22
CA ALA A 310 19.74 11.66 11.30
C ALA A 310 18.70 12.66 10.78
N LEU A 311 18.92 13.29 9.63
CA LEU A 311 17.93 14.16 8.99
C LEU A 311 16.66 13.39 8.62
N ALA A 312 16.79 12.17 8.07
CA ALA A 312 15.65 11.29 7.82
C ALA A 312 14.91 10.91 9.10
N ALA A 313 15.61 10.52 10.16
CA ALA A 313 15.02 10.19 11.45
C ALA A 313 14.27 11.38 12.05
N TYR A 314 14.86 12.58 11.98
CA TYR A 314 14.24 13.83 12.41
C TYR A 314 12.97 14.14 11.59
N ALA A 315 13.00 13.93 10.27
CA ALA A 315 11.84 14.08 9.39
C ALA A 315 10.66 13.20 9.82
N VAL A 316 10.96 11.93 10.10
CA VAL A 316 9.98 10.95 10.57
C VAL A 316 9.45 11.36 11.95
N MET A 317 10.33 11.76 12.86
CA MET A 317 9.94 12.19 14.21
C MET A 317 9.02 13.41 14.16
N LEU A 318 9.31 14.41 13.33
CA LEU A 318 8.46 15.58 13.14
C LEU A 318 7.05 15.20 12.68
N ARG A 319 6.91 14.20 11.81
CA ARG A 319 5.59 13.72 11.37
C ARG A 319 4.87 12.94 12.47
N ILE A 320 5.59 12.17 13.27
CA ILE A 320 5.03 11.45 14.41
C ILE A 320 4.52 12.43 15.48
N THR A 321 5.27 13.49 15.79
CA THR A 321 4.82 14.51 16.76
C THR A 321 3.61 15.29 16.24
N GLN A 322 3.64 15.69 14.96
CA GLN A 322 2.56 16.46 14.33
C GLN A 322 1.25 15.69 14.15
N HIS A 323 1.34 14.40 13.80
CA HIS A 323 0.17 13.62 13.33
C HIS A 323 -0.07 12.32 14.11
N GLY A 324 0.75 12.01 15.10
CA GLY A 324 0.68 10.76 15.88
C GLY A 324 1.30 9.56 15.16
N TRP A 325 1.30 8.41 15.84
CA TRP A 325 1.75 7.15 15.25
C TRP A 325 0.71 6.61 14.25
N THR A 326 1.21 6.02 13.15
CA THR A 326 0.44 5.21 12.18
C THR A 326 1.30 4.02 11.77
N GLY A 327 0.70 2.99 11.15
CA GLY A 327 1.45 1.84 10.65
C GLY A 327 2.59 2.22 9.69
N GLU A 328 2.33 3.14 8.77
CA GLU A 328 3.35 3.66 7.83
C GLU A 328 4.50 4.38 8.54
N ARG A 329 4.18 5.23 9.53
CA ARG A 329 5.20 5.97 10.30
C ARG A 329 5.99 5.04 11.22
N PHE A 330 5.39 3.97 11.72
CA PHE A 330 6.09 2.92 12.44
C PHE A 330 7.12 2.23 11.55
N CYS A 331 6.73 1.78 10.36
CA CYS A 331 7.66 1.21 9.38
C CYS A 331 8.76 2.22 9.01
N ALA A 332 8.42 3.48 8.78
CA ALA A 332 9.40 4.53 8.50
C ALA A 332 10.39 4.77 9.66
N ALA A 333 9.92 4.72 10.91
CA ALA A 333 10.78 4.87 12.09
C ALA A 333 11.76 3.70 12.24
N ILE A 334 11.28 2.47 12.00
CA ILE A 334 12.13 1.28 11.96
C ILE A 334 13.18 1.37 10.85
N LEU A 335 12.76 1.75 9.63
CA LEU A 335 13.69 1.94 8.52
C LEU A 335 14.72 3.03 8.81
N ALA A 336 14.31 4.13 9.43
CA ALA A 336 15.22 5.20 9.84
C ALA A 336 16.22 4.75 10.92
N ALA A 337 15.78 3.97 11.90
CA ALA A 337 16.67 3.40 12.92
C ALA A 337 17.69 2.42 12.30
N LEU A 338 17.25 1.55 11.40
CA LEU A 338 18.14 0.64 10.66
C LEU A 338 19.12 1.43 9.79
N ALA A 339 18.64 2.41 9.01
CA ALA A 339 19.48 3.25 8.18
C ALA A 339 20.53 4.01 8.99
N LEU A 340 20.17 4.51 10.19
CA LEU A 340 21.11 5.15 11.10
C LEU A 340 22.15 4.15 11.63
N ALA A 341 21.75 2.94 12.00
CA ALA A 341 22.67 1.91 12.45
C ALA A 341 23.67 1.50 11.34
N TYR A 342 23.20 1.32 10.11
CA TYR A 342 24.06 1.12 8.94
C TYR A 342 24.98 2.31 8.70
N ALA A 343 24.45 3.53 8.73
CA ALA A 343 25.21 4.75 8.51
C ALA A 343 26.37 4.89 9.52
N LEU A 344 26.11 4.61 10.80
CA LEU A 344 27.12 4.64 11.86
C LEU A 344 28.18 3.55 11.66
N ALA A 345 27.77 2.31 11.34
CA ALA A 345 28.70 1.22 11.08
C ALA A 345 29.63 1.52 9.88
N TYR A 346 29.11 2.18 8.84
CA TYR A 346 29.85 2.46 7.61
C TYR A 346 30.79 3.65 7.80
N ALA A 347 30.32 4.72 8.48
CA ALA A 347 31.18 5.83 8.88
C ALA A 347 32.32 5.34 9.80
N PHE A 348 32.02 4.46 10.76
CA PHE A 348 33.04 3.86 11.62
C PHE A 348 34.08 3.04 10.84
N ALA A 349 33.65 2.29 9.82
CA ALA A 349 34.56 1.54 8.96
C ALA A 349 35.52 2.44 8.16
N VAL A 350 35.09 3.67 7.80
CA VAL A 350 35.97 4.68 7.18
C VAL A 350 36.95 5.26 8.19
N LEU A 351 36.48 5.62 9.39
CA LEU A 351 37.31 6.27 10.43
C LEU A 351 38.40 5.38 11.02
N ARG A 352 38.31 4.06 10.85
CA ARG A 352 39.33 3.09 11.31
C ARG A 352 39.96 2.33 10.13
N PRO A 353 40.77 3.01 9.30
CA PRO A 353 41.45 2.36 8.19
C PRO A 353 42.54 1.41 8.71
N ARG A 354 42.82 0.35 7.94
CA ARG A 354 44.03 -0.48 8.09
C ARG A 354 44.85 -0.38 6.81
N ALA A 355 46.17 -0.38 6.94
CA ALA A 355 47.10 -0.23 5.80
C ALA A 355 46.82 -1.23 4.67
N ASP A 356 46.45 -2.47 5.02
CA ASP A 356 46.33 -3.58 4.06
C ASP A 356 44.90 -3.83 3.57
N ARG A 357 43.88 -3.17 4.14
CA ARG A 357 42.46 -3.45 3.82
C ARG A 357 41.61 -2.18 3.81
N TRP A 358 40.90 -1.96 2.72
CA TRP A 358 39.88 -0.91 2.61
C TRP A 358 38.63 -1.33 3.41
N LEU A 359 38.13 -0.47 4.31
CA LEU A 359 36.91 -0.70 5.13
C LEU A 359 36.88 -2.03 5.93
N PRO A 360 37.91 -2.35 6.72
CA PRO A 360 38.09 -3.69 7.33
C PRO A 360 36.98 -4.11 8.31
N HIS A 361 36.27 -3.14 8.89
CA HIS A 361 35.20 -3.39 9.87
C HIS A 361 33.80 -3.51 9.25
N LEU A 362 33.67 -3.28 7.95
CA LEU A 362 32.38 -3.30 7.26
C LEU A 362 31.75 -4.69 7.28
N ALA A 363 32.57 -5.74 7.08
CA ALA A 363 32.12 -7.13 7.18
C ALA A 363 31.51 -7.45 8.55
N SER A 364 32.20 -7.12 9.65
CA SER A 364 31.68 -7.33 11.01
C SER A 364 30.40 -6.53 11.30
N GLY A 365 30.32 -5.30 10.81
CA GLY A 365 29.12 -4.46 10.95
C GLY A 365 27.92 -5.07 10.24
N ASN A 366 28.11 -5.54 9.01
CA ASN A 366 27.04 -6.20 8.24
C ASN A 366 26.59 -7.52 8.86
N LEU A 367 27.50 -8.33 9.38
CA LEU A 367 27.15 -9.57 10.07
C LEU A 367 26.26 -9.28 11.28
N LEU A 368 26.65 -8.31 12.12
CA LEU A 368 25.86 -7.87 13.27
C LEU A 368 24.48 -7.34 12.84
N LEU A 369 24.46 -6.44 11.86
CA LEU A 369 23.22 -5.82 11.38
C LEU A 369 22.28 -6.84 10.70
N SER A 370 22.80 -7.89 10.07
CA SER A 370 21.96 -8.97 9.53
C SER A 370 21.16 -9.69 10.63
N TRP A 371 21.78 -9.96 11.79
CA TRP A 371 21.08 -10.51 12.96
C TRP A 371 20.08 -9.52 13.55
N VAL A 372 20.41 -8.22 13.58
CA VAL A 372 19.46 -7.18 14.00
C VAL A 372 18.23 -7.16 13.10
N VAL A 373 18.39 -7.26 11.77
CA VAL A 373 17.26 -7.30 10.83
C VAL A 373 16.41 -8.55 11.03
N ILE A 374 17.01 -9.73 11.19
CA ILE A 374 16.28 -10.98 11.48
C ILE A 374 15.51 -10.85 12.80
N GLY A 375 16.17 -10.39 13.87
CA GLY A 375 15.55 -10.19 15.18
C GLY A 375 14.40 -9.19 15.10
N LEU A 376 14.58 -8.07 14.40
CA LEU A 376 13.57 -7.04 14.27
C LEU A 376 12.35 -7.52 13.47
N ALA A 377 12.56 -8.30 12.41
CA ALA A 377 11.47 -8.93 11.66
C ALA A 377 10.63 -9.88 12.53
N ILE A 378 11.26 -10.60 13.46
CA ILE A 378 10.54 -11.42 14.45
C ILE A 378 9.83 -10.54 15.48
N LEU A 379 10.51 -9.54 16.04
CA LEU A 379 9.98 -8.68 17.09
C LEU A 379 8.73 -7.91 16.63
N ILE A 380 8.76 -7.29 15.45
CA ILE A 380 7.64 -6.49 14.90
C ILE A 380 6.40 -7.35 14.65
N ASN A 381 6.60 -8.62 14.29
CA ASN A 381 5.52 -9.58 14.03
C ASN A 381 5.18 -10.43 15.27
N SER A 382 5.55 -9.95 16.47
CA SER A 382 5.30 -10.61 17.75
C SER A 382 4.56 -9.69 18.72
N PRO A 383 3.98 -10.21 19.81
CA PRO A 383 3.37 -9.39 20.85
C PRO A 383 4.34 -8.43 21.56
N LEU A 384 5.65 -8.64 21.44
CA LEU A 384 6.67 -7.83 22.11
C LEU A 384 6.72 -6.41 21.55
N LEU A 385 6.82 -6.29 20.22
CA LEU A 385 6.89 -5.01 19.50
C LEU A 385 5.72 -4.89 18.52
N ASP A 386 4.52 -4.79 19.08
CA ASP A 386 3.29 -4.70 18.29
C ASP A 386 3.04 -3.26 17.75
N PRO A 387 3.05 -3.05 16.42
CA PRO A 387 2.83 -1.73 15.82
C PRO A 387 1.42 -1.18 16.09
N TYR A 388 0.41 -2.05 16.20
CA TYR A 388 -0.97 -1.66 16.48
C TYR A 388 -1.12 -1.20 17.92
N ARG A 389 -0.38 -1.80 18.87
CA ARG A 389 -0.40 -1.34 20.28
C ARG A 389 0.09 0.11 20.39
N ILE A 390 1.20 0.43 19.73
CA ILE A 390 1.80 1.78 19.74
C ILE A 390 0.87 2.78 19.04
N THR A 391 0.36 2.40 17.87
CA THR A 391 -0.54 3.25 17.08
C THR A 391 -1.84 3.54 17.82
N VAL A 392 -2.52 2.52 18.33
CA VAL A 392 -3.78 2.66 19.09
C VAL A 392 -3.59 3.57 20.31
N HIS A 393 -2.52 3.37 21.09
CA HIS A 393 -2.28 4.20 22.27
C HIS A 393 -2.09 5.67 21.91
N SER A 394 -1.30 5.96 20.88
CA SER A 394 -1.09 7.33 20.39
C SER A 394 -2.37 7.99 19.88
N GLN A 395 -3.22 7.23 19.20
CA GLN A 395 -4.48 7.76 18.65
C GLN A 395 -5.54 8.00 19.74
N LEU A 396 -5.61 7.12 20.75
CA LEU A 396 -6.50 7.33 21.90
C LEU A 396 -6.14 8.61 22.67
N GLN A 397 -4.85 8.86 22.92
CA GLN A 397 -4.40 10.11 23.57
C GLN A 397 -4.77 11.36 22.76
N ARG A 398 -4.74 11.26 21.43
CA ARG A 398 -5.11 12.37 20.55
C ARG A 398 -6.61 12.58 20.47
N LEU A 399 -7.39 11.50 20.52
CA LEU A 399 -8.85 11.57 20.53
C LEU A 399 -9.35 12.37 21.74
N ALA A 400 -8.72 12.21 22.91
CA ALA A 400 -9.05 12.96 24.12
C ALA A 400 -8.96 14.48 23.96
N ASN A 401 -8.09 14.96 23.06
CA ASN A 401 -7.83 16.39 22.84
C ASN A 401 -8.35 16.89 21.47
N ALA A 402 -9.11 16.07 20.74
CA ALA A 402 -9.52 16.39 19.36
C ALA A 402 -10.81 17.23 19.29
N THR A 403 -10.90 18.08 18.27
CA THR A 403 -12.16 18.72 17.90
C THR A 403 -13.17 17.69 17.38
N PRO A 404 -14.50 17.96 17.41
CA PRO A 404 -15.52 16.97 17.04
C PRO A 404 -15.36 16.36 15.63
N ALA A 405 -14.95 17.18 14.65
CA ALA A 405 -14.70 16.71 13.28
C ALA A 405 -13.48 15.77 13.20
N ARG A 406 -12.34 16.17 13.80
CA ARG A 406 -11.12 15.33 13.84
C ARG A 406 -11.30 14.07 14.68
N ALA A 407 -12.13 14.13 15.72
CA ALA A 407 -12.46 12.98 16.54
C ALA A 407 -13.14 11.88 15.71
N ASN A 408 -13.98 12.24 14.74
CA ASN A 408 -14.69 11.29 13.89
C ASN A 408 -13.73 10.53 12.94
N GLU A 409 -12.85 11.26 12.24
CA GLU A 409 -11.85 10.66 11.36
C GLU A 409 -10.87 9.76 12.14
N ASN A 410 -10.43 10.21 13.33
CA ASN A 410 -9.55 9.44 14.19
C ASN A 410 -10.22 8.14 14.69
N LEU A 411 -11.53 8.17 14.97
CA LEU A 411 -12.31 7.00 15.39
C LEU A 411 -12.44 5.96 14.26
N GLU A 412 -12.73 6.38 13.03
CA GLU A 412 -12.80 5.47 11.89
C GLU A 412 -11.44 4.83 11.59
N PHE A 413 -10.37 5.63 11.58
CA PHE A 413 -9.00 5.14 11.44
C PHE A 413 -8.67 4.13 12.55
N LEU A 414 -8.99 4.47 13.81
CA LEU A 414 -8.74 3.61 14.96
C LEU A 414 -9.42 2.25 14.79
N ARG A 415 -10.69 2.23 14.37
CA ARG A 415 -11.46 0.99 14.16
C ARG A 415 -10.93 0.12 13.02
N PHE A 416 -10.77 0.70 11.83
CA PHE A 416 -10.68 -0.08 10.59
C PHE A 416 -9.24 -0.42 10.16
N ASP A 417 -8.27 0.43 10.49
CA ASP A 417 -6.90 0.32 9.99
C ASP A 417 -5.91 -0.32 10.99
N ASN A 418 -6.32 -0.50 12.25
CA ASN A 418 -5.44 -0.96 13.34
C ASN A 418 -5.74 -2.38 13.82
N GLY A 419 -6.34 -3.20 12.94
CA GLY A 419 -6.66 -4.60 13.22
C GLY A 419 -7.57 -4.78 14.44
N ARG A 420 -7.50 -5.96 15.05
CA ARG A 420 -8.26 -6.35 16.23
C ARG A 420 -8.09 -5.37 17.40
N ARG A 421 -6.86 -4.88 17.62
CA ARG A 421 -6.58 -3.92 18.70
C ARG A 421 -7.31 -2.59 18.51
N GLY A 422 -7.37 -2.11 17.28
CA GLY A 422 -8.14 -0.93 16.92
C GLY A 422 -9.62 -1.08 17.26
N TYR A 423 -10.22 -2.21 16.88
CA TYR A 423 -11.60 -2.53 17.23
C TYR A 423 -11.84 -2.59 18.75
N LEU A 424 -10.98 -3.31 19.49
CA LEU A 424 -11.09 -3.43 20.95
C LEU A 424 -10.94 -2.06 21.65
N ALA A 425 -10.07 -1.19 21.14
CA ALA A 425 -9.95 0.17 21.66
C ALA A 425 -11.24 0.97 21.47
N VAL A 426 -11.84 0.94 20.28
CA VAL A 426 -13.13 1.61 20.05
C VAL A 426 -14.25 0.98 20.89
N GLN A 427 -14.20 -0.33 21.14
CA GLN A 427 -15.13 -1.01 22.03
C GLN A 427 -15.00 -0.52 23.48
N SER A 428 -13.78 -0.34 23.99
CA SER A 428 -13.56 0.18 25.35
C SER A 428 -14.06 1.61 25.56
N LEU A 429 -14.17 2.41 24.49
CA LEU A 429 -14.73 3.76 24.55
C LEU A 429 -16.23 3.78 24.93
N ARG A 430 -16.93 2.64 24.86
CA ARG A 430 -18.31 2.52 25.37
C ARG A 430 -18.43 2.80 26.86
N GLU A 431 -17.38 2.47 27.61
CA GLU A 431 -17.30 2.57 29.06
C GLU A 431 -16.64 3.88 29.51
N ASP A 432 -16.09 4.66 28.58
CA ASP A 432 -15.46 5.96 28.88
C ASP A 432 -16.53 6.97 29.32
N PRO A 433 -16.43 7.59 30.52
CA PRO A 433 -17.41 8.55 31.01
C PRO A 433 -17.62 9.75 30.07
N ALA A 434 -16.61 10.16 29.30
CA ALA A 434 -16.72 11.27 28.34
C ALA A 434 -17.57 10.92 27.11
N ILE A 435 -17.75 9.63 26.81
CA ILE A 435 -18.60 9.13 25.73
C ILE A 435 -19.93 8.60 26.27
N ALA A 436 -19.90 7.90 27.40
CA ALA A 436 -21.09 7.33 28.03
C ALA A 436 -22.06 8.41 28.55
N GLY A 437 -21.54 9.59 28.93
CA GLY A 437 -22.35 10.74 29.36
C GLY A 437 -23.10 11.48 28.25
N ASP A 438 -22.82 11.20 26.97
CA ASP A 438 -23.46 11.83 25.81
C ASP A 438 -24.11 10.77 24.92
N ALA A 439 -25.45 10.74 24.89
CA ALA A 439 -26.22 9.76 24.13
C ALA A 439 -25.91 9.78 22.62
N ALA A 440 -25.63 10.95 22.05
CA ALA A 440 -25.31 11.07 20.62
C ALA A 440 -23.92 10.50 20.30
N ARG A 441 -22.94 10.69 21.18
CA ARG A 441 -21.60 10.10 21.04
C ARG A 441 -21.62 8.59 21.24
N LYS A 442 -22.36 8.10 22.25
CA LYS A 442 -22.54 6.67 22.49
C LYS A 442 -23.17 5.98 21.29
N GLN A 443 -24.27 6.53 20.76
CA GLN A 443 -24.92 5.97 19.57
C GLN A 443 -24.02 5.99 18.33
N ARG A 444 -23.12 6.99 18.22
CA ARG A 444 -22.14 7.07 17.14
C ARG A 444 -21.09 5.96 17.24
N VAL A 445 -20.55 5.71 18.44
CA VAL A 445 -19.61 4.60 18.68
C VAL A 445 -20.29 3.27 18.38
N GLU A 446 -21.57 3.07 18.75
CA GLU A 446 -22.31 1.86 18.42
C GLU A 446 -22.52 1.68 16.91
N ARG A 447 -22.90 2.74 16.19
CA ARG A 447 -23.03 2.72 14.72
C ARG A 447 -21.70 2.39 14.05
N LEU A 448 -20.61 2.97 14.54
CA LEU A 448 -19.27 2.67 14.07
C LEU A 448 -18.93 1.21 14.39
N LEU A 449 -19.28 0.71 15.58
CA LEU A 449 -19.03 -0.66 16.02
C LEU A 449 -19.75 -1.74 15.21
N ALA A 450 -20.95 -1.43 14.73
CA ALA A 450 -21.78 -2.30 13.90
C ALA A 450 -21.38 -2.31 12.41
N ARG A 451 -20.60 -1.33 11.94
CA ARG A 451 -20.31 -1.17 10.50
C ARG A 451 -19.37 -2.26 9.96
N THR A 452 -19.81 -3.07 9.00
CA THR A 452 -19.04 -4.18 8.42
C THR A 452 -18.06 -3.78 7.32
N GLU A 453 -18.07 -2.52 6.87
CA GLU A 453 -17.15 -2.00 5.85
C GLU A 453 -16.72 -0.58 6.18
N ARG A 454 -15.49 -0.18 5.81
CA ARG A 454 -14.99 1.18 6.10
C ARG A 454 -15.77 2.25 5.31
N TRP A 455 -15.87 2.03 4.01
CA TRP A 455 -16.54 2.89 3.05
C TRP A 455 -17.76 2.13 2.53
N ARG A 456 -18.95 2.45 3.04
CA ARG A 456 -20.18 1.98 2.41
C ARG A 456 -20.38 2.82 1.16
N ARG A 457 -20.10 2.26 -0.03
CA ARG A 457 -20.43 2.88 -1.31
C ARG A 457 -21.95 2.76 -1.46
N ASP A 458 -22.67 3.85 -1.21
CA ASP A 458 -24.10 4.04 -1.50
C ASP A 458 -25.01 2.84 -1.19
N GLU A 459 -25.13 2.51 0.08
CA GLU A 459 -26.41 2.06 0.61
C GLU A 459 -26.78 3.04 1.74
N PRO A 460 -27.99 3.63 1.75
CA PRO A 460 -28.42 4.38 2.90
C PRO A 460 -28.27 3.45 4.08
N ALA A 461 -27.58 3.91 5.12
CA ALA A 461 -27.76 3.28 6.42
C ALA A 461 -29.27 3.13 6.64
N ALA A 462 -29.68 2.07 7.35
CA ALA A 462 -30.95 2.10 8.04
C ALA A 462 -30.88 3.23 9.08
N GLU A 463 -30.98 4.47 8.61
CA GLU A 463 -31.56 5.57 9.34
C GLU A 463 -32.98 5.12 9.71
N PRO A 464 -33.50 5.52 10.89
CA PRO A 464 -34.84 5.13 11.32
C PRO A 464 -35.81 5.38 10.16
N ALA A 465 -36.45 4.31 9.67
CA ALA A 465 -37.22 4.26 8.43
C ALA A 465 -37.72 5.63 7.96
N SER A 466 -36.92 6.32 7.14
CA SER A 466 -37.35 7.55 6.47
C SER A 466 -38.51 7.15 5.58
N ARG A 467 -39.73 7.59 5.92
CA ARG A 467 -40.91 7.24 5.13
C ARG A 467 -40.82 8.01 3.82
N GLU A 468 -41.01 7.29 2.73
CA GLU A 468 -41.26 7.92 1.43
C GLU A 468 -42.56 8.71 1.54
N LEU A 469 -42.50 10.00 1.26
CA LEU A 469 -43.66 10.87 1.25
C LEU A 469 -44.36 10.67 -0.08
N THR A 470 -45.58 10.14 -0.03
CA THR A 470 -46.45 9.96 -1.21
C THR A 470 -47.50 11.06 -1.34
N ASP A 471 -47.60 11.94 -0.33
CA ASP A 471 -48.53 13.05 -0.28
C ASP A 471 -47.85 14.36 -0.70
N LEU A 472 -48.44 15.02 -1.73
CA LEU A 472 -48.01 16.33 -2.23
C LEU A 472 -47.96 17.39 -1.12
N ALA A 473 -48.90 17.37 -0.19
CA ALA A 473 -48.96 18.37 0.88
C ALA A 473 -47.78 18.24 1.86
N GLN A 474 -47.26 17.03 2.05
CA GLN A 474 -46.11 16.79 2.92
C GLN A 474 -44.81 17.19 2.23
N ILE A 475 -44.63 16.86 0.96
CA ILE A 475 -43.44 17.25 0.19
C ILE A 475 -43.36 18.77 0.07
N ARG A 476 -44.47 19.46 -0.21
CA ARG A 476 -44.50 20.93 -0.28
C ARG A 476 -44.13 21.63 1.03
N LYS A 477 -44.33 20.98 2.17
CA LYS A 477 -43.89 21.50 3.48
C LYS A 477 -42.40 21.27 3.73
N GLN A 478 -41.83 20.25 3.12
CA GLN A 478 -40.45 19.82 3.34
C GLN A 478 -39.48 20.47 2.35
N VAL A 479 -39.89 20.66 1.11
CA VAL A 479 -39.11 21.35 0.08
C VAL A 479 -39.32 22.85 0.24
N GLY A 480 -38.28 23.55 0.70
CA GLY A 480 -38.32 25.00 0.82
C GLY A 480 -38.18 25.68 -0.54
N VAL A 481 -39.07 26.61 -0.86
CA VAL A 481 -38.89 27.49 -2.02
C VAL A 481 -37.79 28.50 -1.70
N ALA A 482 -36.82 28.66 -2.60
CA ALA A 482 -35.76 29.64 -2.44
C ALA A 482 -36.32 31.07 -2.28
N ALA A 483 -35.73 31.85 -1.38
CA ALA A 483 -36.24 33.18 -1.06
C ALA A 483 -36.27 34.09 -2.31
N GLY A 484 -37.40 34.78 -2.52
CA GLY A 484 -37.57 35.68 -3.67
C GLY A 484 -37.84 34.99 -5.01
N LYS A 485 -38.04 33.66 -5.02
CA LYS A 485 -38.39 32.89 -6.23
C LYS A 485 -39.87 32.53 -6.27
N ALA A 486 -40.39 32.34 -7.48
CA ALA A 486 -41.78 31.92 -7.68
C ALA A 486 -41.98 30.47 -7.22
N GLU A 487 -43.20 30.14 -6.79
CA GLU A 487 -43.54 28.74 -6.51
C GLU A 487 -43.49 27.91 -7.80
N PRO A 488 -42.93 26.67 -7.74
CA PRO A 488 -42.92 25.79 -8.90
C PRO A 488 -44.33 25.46 -9.40
N PRO A 489 -44.53 25.30 -10.72
CA PRO A 489 -45.83 24.96 -11.31
C PRO A 489 -46.49 23.74 -10.68
N ALA A 490 -47.82 23.76 -10.54
CA ALA A 490 -48.58 22.71 -9.87
C ALA A 490 -48.45 21.33 -10.55
N ASP A 491 -48.30 21.31 -11.88
CA ASP A 491 -48.11 20.11 -12.69
C ASP A 491 -46.70 19.49 -12.54
N TRP A 492 -45.69 20.30 -12.21
CA TRP A 492 -44.34 19.80 -11.87
C TRP A 492 -44.35 18.97 -10.59
N TRP A 493 -45.06 19.42 -9.55
CA TRP A 493 -45.19 18.64 -8.31
C TRP A 493 -45.82 17.27 -8.56
N THR A 494 -46.82 17.20 -9.44
CA THR A 494 -47.43 15.93 -9.87
C THR A 494 -46.46 15.08 -10.66
N TYR A 495 -45.64 15.69 -11.53
CA TYR A 495 -44.58 14.99 -12.26
C TYR A 495 -43.54 14.38 -11.30
N LEU A 496 -43.11 15.11 -10.27
CA LEU A 496 -42.16 14.63 -9.26
C LEU A 496 -42.66 13.36 -8.53
N LEU A 497 -43.97 13.21 -8.36
CA LEU A 497 -44.59 12.03 -7.74
C LEU A 497 -44.93 10.88 -8.70
N THR A 498 -45.34 11.21 -9.93
CA THR A 498 -45.90 10.22 -10.88
C THR A 498 -44.86 9.66 -11.83
N SER A 499 -43.85 10.45 -12.20
CA SER A 499 -42.71 9.93 -12.93
C SER A 499 -41.95 8.97 -12.03
N THR A 500 -41.47 7.86 -12.58
CA THR A 500 -40.58 6.92 -11.91
C THR A 500 -39.13 7.29 -12.22
N PRO A 501 -38.46 8.20 -11.49
CA PRO A 501 -37.01 8.18 -11.37
C PRO A 501 -36.63 7.02 -10.45
N ARG A 502 -36.95 5.78 -10.87
CA ARG A 502 -36.82 4.60 -10.01
C ARG A 502 -35.45 3.93 -10.03
N LEU A 503 -34.50 4.33 -10.89
CA LEU A 503 -33.28 3.52 -11.07
C LEU A 503 -31.91 4.23 -11.20
N GLN A 504 -31.78 5.56 -11.17
CA GLN A 504 -30.47 6.21 -11.07
C GLN A 504 -30.62 7.65 -10.55
N ASP A 505 -29.84 8.01 -9.53
CA ASP A 505 -29.73 9.35 -8.92
C ASP A 505 -30.95 9.90 -8.16
N ARG A 506 -31.04 9.50 -6.89
CA ARG A 506 -31.90 10.14 -5.90
C ARG A 506 -31.51 11.61 -5.69
N GLY A 507 -32.35 12.52 -6.17
CA GLY A 507 -32.68 13.70 -5.38
C GLY A 507 -33.50 13.21 -4.18
N ASP A 508 -32.85 13.12 -3.01
CA ASP A 508 -33.37 12.53 -1.76
C ASP A 508 -34.58 13.30 -1.15
N CYS A 509 -35.24 14.18 -1.92
CA CYS A 509 -36.19 15.21 -1.50
C CYS A 509 -37.64 14.75 -1.29
N THR A 510 -37.95 13.50 -1.60
CA THR A 510 -39.27 12.88 -1.34
C THR A 510 -39.27 12.05 -0.06
N ARG A 511 -38.23 12.20 0.79
CA ARG A 511 -38.11 11.53 2.08
C ARG A 511 -38.41 12.46 3.23
N SER A 512 -39.00 11.91 4.28
CA SER A 512 -39.38 12.63 5.51
C SER A 512 -38.24 13.33 6.25
N ASP A 513 -36.98 12.99 5.97
CA ASP A 513 -35.77 13.51 6.61
C ASP A 513 -34.86 14.31 5.66
N SER A 514 -35.40 14.66 4.48
CA SER A 514 -34.70 15.45 3.48
C SER A 514 -34.68 16.94 3.82
N ASP A 515 -33.63 17.63 3.37
CA ASP A 515 -33.52 19.09 3.45
C ASP A 515 -33.25 19.58 2.02
N CYS A 516 -34.31 20.03 1.37
CA CYS A 516 -34.29 20.36 -0.05
C CYS A 516 -34.78 21.77 -0.32
N VAL A 517 -34.16 22.38 -1.31
CA VAL A 517 -34.49 23.71 -1.79
C VAL A 517 -34.84 23.63 -3.25
N VAL A 518 -35.92 24.30 -3.64
CA VAL A 518 -36.35 24.41 -5.04
C VAL A 518 -36.29 25.86 -5.51
N SER A 519 -35.75 26.07 -6.71
CA SER A 519 -35.83 27.34 -7.42
C SER A 519 -36.62 27.13 -8.71
N SER A 520 -37.46 28.09 -9.05
CA SER A 520 -38.16 28.16 -10.34
C SER A 520 -37.68 29.43 -11.05
N ASP A 521 -36.79 29.25 -12.01
CA ASP A 521 -36.13 30.32 -12.78
C ASP A 521 -36.10 29.90 -14.25
N ASP A 522 -36.14 30.86 -15.17
CA ASP A 522 -35.84 30.61 -16.58
C ASP A 522 -34.31 30.59 -16.76
N LEU A 523 -33.72 29.38 -16.78
CA LEU A 523 -32.27 29.19 -16.75
C LEU A 523 -31.67 29.10 -18.16
N ASP A 524 -32.45 28.65 -19.14
CA ASP A 524 -32.04 28.54 -20.54
C ASP A 524 -32.50 29.73 -21.42
N GLY A 525 -33.37 30.59 -20.90
CA GLY A 525 -33.84 31.82 -21.54
C GLY A 525 -34.99 31.60 -22.54
N ASP A 526 -35.69 30.47 -22.46
CA ASP A 526 -36.79 30.13 -23.39
C ASP A 526 -38.15 30.76 -22.99
N GLY A 527 -38.19 31.49 -21.87
CA GLY A 527 -39.39 32.13 -21.34
C GLY A 527 -40.32 31.19 -20.56
N GLN A 528 -39.93 29.93 -20.36
CA GLN A 528 -40.61 28.96 -19.49
C GLN A 528 -39.84 28.81 -18.16
N PRO A 529 -40.52 28.45 -17.07
CA PRO A 529 -39.85 28.20 -15.81
C PRO A 529 -39.14 26.84 -15.81
N ASP A 530 -37.82 26.85 -15.59
CA ASP A 530 -37.07 25.65 -15.22
C ASP A 530 -37.12 25.45 -13.70
N VAL A 531 -37.14 24.19 -13.26
CA VAL A 531 -37.18 23.85 -11.85
C VAL A 531 -35.89 23.16 -11.44
N LEU A 532 -35.11 23.82 -10.60
CA LEU A 532 -33.89 23.28 -10.01
C LEU A 532 -34.18 22.79 -8.58
N LEU A 533 -34.07 21.48 -8.36
CA LEU A 533 -34.28 20.84 -7.06
C LEU A 533 -32.94 20.39 -6.48
N CYS A 534 -32.54 20.94 -5.33
CA CYS A 534 -31.27 20.64 -4.68
C CYS A 534 -31.47 20.00 -3.30
N ASN A 535 -30.79 18.88 -3.06
CA ASN A 535 -30.63 18.30 -1.72
C ASN A 535 -29.43 18.93 -1.01
N VAL A 536 -29.72 19.77 -0.01
CA VAL A 536 -28.70 20.50 0.75
C VAL A 536 -28.28 19.79 2.03
N LYS A 537 -28.88 18.64 2.38
CA LYS A 537 -28.54 17.83 3.57
C LYS A 537 -27.08 17.34 3.55
N GLY A 538 -26.52 17.03 2.38
CA GLY A 538 -25.21 16.38 2.23
C GLY A 538 -24.07 17.21 2.83
N GLU A 539 -23.25 16.58 3.71
CA GLU A 539 -22.09 17.22 4.35
C GLU A 539 -20.89 17.41 3.41
N TYR A 540 -20.78 16.59 2.37
CA TYR A 540 -19.61 16.54 1.46
C TYR A 540 -19.93 16.96 0.02
N ALA A 541 -21.19 16.84 -0.39
CA ALA A 541 -21.66 17.25 -1.70
C ALA A 541 -23.09 17.77 -1.62
N ILE A 542 -23.44 18.69 -2.52
CA ILE A 542 -24.81 19.10 -2.79
C ILE A 542 -25.20 18.55 -4.15
N ASP A 543 -26.29 17.81 -4.19
CA ASP A 543 -26.85 17.19 -5.38
C ASP A 543 -28.06 17.99 -5.86
N CYS A 544 -28.02 18.46 -7.11
CA CYS A 544 -29.10 19.18 -7.74
C CYS A 544 -29.55 18.48 -9.02
N VAL A 545 -30.85 18.50 -9.27
CA VAL A 545 -31.49 17.98 -10.49
C VAL A 545 -32.26 19.11 -11.14
N LEU A 546 -32.03 19.30 -12.44
CA LEU A 546 -32.71 20.30 -13.27
C LEU A 546 -33.85 19.63 -14.03
N TYR A 547 -35.04 20.23 -13.95
CA TYR A 547 -36.21 19.84 -14.72
C TYR A 547 -36.61 20.97 -15.64
N ALA A 548 -36.83 20.64 -16.91
CA ALA A 548 -37.32 21.56 -17.93
C ALA A 548 -38.61 21.02 -18.55
N ARG A 549 -39.28 21.86 -19.33
CA ARG A 549 -40.56 21.54 -19.97
C ARG A 549 -40.42 21.54 -21.48
N ASN A 550 -40.96 20.51 -22.13
CA ASN A 550 -41.10 20.47 -23.59
C ASN A 550 -42.56 20.15 -23.99
N SER A 551 -42.81 19.95 -25.29
CA SER A 551 -44.14 19.61 -25.81
C SER A 551 -44.72 18.30 -25.27
N GLY A 552 -43.88 17.41 -24.75
CA GLY A 552 -44.26 16.13 -24.12
C GLY A 552 -44.45 16.20 -22.60
N GLY A 553 -44.26 17.37 -21.99
CA GLY A 553 -44.37 17.58 -20.54
C GLY A 553 -43.02 17.84 -19.86
N TRP A 554 -42.97 17.59 -18.56
CA TRP A 554 -41.76 17.75 -17.75
C TRP A 554 -40.77 16.61 -18.03
N TYR A 555 -39.49 16.93 -18.07
CA TYR A 555 -38.40 15.96 -18.17
C TYR A 555 -37.19 16.41 -17.36
N GLN A 556 -36.34 15.45 -16.98
CA GLN A 556 -35.07 15.74 -16.33
C GLN A 556 -34.06 16.21 -17.37
N ALA A 557 -33.67 17.48 -17.31
CA ALA A 557 -32.75 18.11 -18.24
C ALA A 557 -31.27 17.91 -17.85
N GLY A 558 -30.96 17.72 -16.57
CA GLY A 558 -29.59 17.46 -16.12
C GLY A 558 -29.43 17.23 -14.62
N THR A 559 -28.21 16.87 -14.22
CA THR A 559 -27.80 16.74 -12.81
C THR A 559 -26.51 17.50 -12.55
N SER A 560 -26.35 18.01 -11.33
CA SER A 560 -25.14 18.66 -10.87
C SER A 560 -24.80 18.19 -9.47
N ARG A 561 -23.57 17.69 -9.30
CA ARG A 561 -23.00 17.33 -8.00
C ARG A 561 -21.83 18.24 -7.70
N HIS A 562 -21.95 19.07 -6.68
CA HIS A 562 -20.90 19.99 -6.27
C HIS A 562 -20.23 19.51 -4.97
N TYR A 563 -18.92 19.24 -5.03
CA TYR A 563 -18.10 18.91 -3.87
C TYR A 563 -17.39 20.17 -3.37
N SER A 564 -17.65 20.57 -2.11
CA SER A 564 -16.90 21.67 -1.49
C SER A 564 -15.78 21.12 -0.61
N GLY A 565 -14.59 21.72 -0.68
CA GLY A 565 -13.39 21.23 0.04
C GLY A 565 -13.38 21.49 1.56
N GLY A 566 -14.46 22.02 2.15
CA GLY A 566 -14.54 22.28 3.60
C GLY A 566 -15.90 22.83 4.05
N GLY A 567 -16.26 22.55 5.33
CA GLY A 567 -17.61 22.80 5.86
C GLY A 567 -18.11 24.25 5.80
N HIS A 568 -17.22 25.26 5.85
CA HIS A 568 -17.65 26.66 5.75
C HIS A 568 -18.11 27.03 4.32
N ALA A 569 -17.41 26.54 3.29
CA ALA A 569 -17.80 26.77 1.89
C ALA A 569 -19.12 26.08 1.55
N GLN A 570 -19.33 24.88 2.11
CA GLN A 570 -20.59 24.15 2.02
C GLN A 570 -21.75 24.98 2.59
N GLU A 571 -21.58 25.54 3.79
CA GLU A 571 -22.64 26.32 4.46
C GLU A 571 -22.98 27.62 3.71
N GLN A 572 -21.97 28.29 3.15
CA GLN A 572 -22.19 29.44 2.28
C GLN A 572 -22.99 29.07 1.02
N LEU A 573 -22.66 27.94 0.40
CA LEU A 573 -23.38 27.45 -0.78
C LEU A 573 -24.83 27.08 -0.44
N ARG A 574 -25.08 26.41 0.69
CA ARG A 574 -26.43 26.13 1.20
C ARG A 574 -27.23 27.41 1.43
N GLY A 575 -26.60 28.41 2.06
CA GLY A 575 -27.19 29.72 2.28
C GLY A 575 -27.52 30.44 0.97
N ALA A 576 -26.62 30.40 -0.01
CA ALA A 576 -26.83 31.00 -1.33
C ALA A 576 -28.01 30.37 -2.08
N LEU A 577 -28.11 29.04 -2.09
CA LEU A 577 -29.24 28.32 -2.69
C LEU A 577 -30.57 28.66 -1.99
N ARG A 578 -30.60 28.69 -0.65
CA ARG A 578 -31.80 29.07 0.11
C ARG A 578 -32.22 30.51 -0.13
N ASN A 579 -31.27 31.41 -0.32
CA ASN A 579 -31.51 32.82 -0.57
C ASN A 579 -31.78 33.15 -2.05
N GLY A 580 -31.89 32.14 -2.93
CA GLY A 580 -32.17 32.34 -4.35
C GLY A 580 -31.04 33.06 -5.11
N GLN A 581 -29.80 33.03 -4.59
CA GLN A 581 -28.63 33.69 -5.16
C GLN A 581 -28.02 32.86 -6.30
N LEU A 582 -28.85 32.48 -7.26
CA LEU A 582 -28.44 31.71 -8.44
C LEU A 582 -28.28 32.67 -9.62
N HIS A 583 -27.13 32.59 -10.29
CA HIS A 583 -26.85 33.33 -11.51
C HIS A 583 -26.32 32.38 -12.56
N THR A 584 -26.90 32.43 -13.76
CA THR A 584 -26.39 31.69 -14.91
C THR A 584 -25.18 32.44 -15.49
N ARG A 585 -24.16 31.68 -15.88
CA ARG A 585 -23.01 32.21 -16.62
C ARG A 585 -22.71 31.22 -17.74
N PRO A 586 -22.60 31.68 -19.00
CA PRO A 586 -22.21 30.80 -20.09
C PRO A 586 -20.81 30.24 -19.82
N SER A 587 -20.59 28.97 -20.18
CA SER A 587 -19.26 28.38 -20.10
C SER A 587 -18.28 29.18 -20.98
N ARG A 588 -17.11 29.52 -20.44
CA ARG A 588 -16.04 30.19 -21.19
C ARG A 588 -15.56 29.34 -22.36
N TRP A 589 -15.56 28.02 -22.18
CA TRP A 589 -15.12 27.06 -23.18
C TRP A 589 -16.33 26.30 -23.72
N PRO A 590 -16.49 26.21 -25.05
CA PRO A 590 -17.58 25.44 -25.63
C PRO A 590 -17.38 23.94 -25.41
N ASP A 591 -18.47 23.18 -25.43
CA ASP A 591 -18.42 21.72 -25.46
C ASP A 591 -17.74 21.24 -26.74
N LEU A 592 -16.98 20.15 -26.64
CA LEU A 592 -16.37 19.51 -27.79
C LEU A 592 -17.36 18.52 -28.39
N VAL A 593 -17.51 18.53 -29.71
CA VAL A 593 -18.41 17.61 -30.43
C VAL A 593 -17.56 16.60 -31.21
N LEU A 594 -17.80 15.32 -30.96
CA LEU A 594 -17.26 14.19 -31.71
C LEU A 594 -18.25 13.75 -32.81
N PRO A 595 -17.83 12.89 -33.77
CA PRO A 595 -18.76 12.26 -34.70
C PRO A 595 -19.94 11.59 -33.97
N GLU A 596 -21.11 11.53 -34.61
CA GLU A 596 -22.38 11.08 -34.01
C GLU A 596 -22.91 11.99 -32.89
N ASP A 597 -22.54 13.28 -32.89
CA ASP A 597 -23.06 14.31 -31.99
C ASP A 597 -22.77 14.04 -30.49
N THR A 598 -21.74 13.23 -30.22
CA THR A 598 -21.29 12.94 -28.86
C THR A 598 -20.60 14.18 -28.29
N ARG A 599 -21.18 14.77 -27.25
CA ARG A 599 -20.64 15.96 -26.57
C ARG A 599 -19.67 15.58 -25.45
N ILE A 600 -18.60 16.35 -25.32
CA ILE A 600 -17.64 16.28 -24.22
C ILE A 600 -17.59 17.66 -23.56
N ASP A 601 -18.05 17.72 -22.31
CA ASP A 601 -18.11 18.94 -21.53
C ASP A 601 -16.71 19.32 -21.02
N ILE A 602 -16.33 20.58 -21.19
CA ILE A 602 -15.10 21.13 -20.58
C ILE A 602 -15.46 21.76 -19.23
N LYS A 603 -15.03 21.15 -18.12
CA LYS A 603 -15.14 21.74 -16.77
C LYS A 603 -13.89 22.57 -16.46
N PRO A 604 -13.95 23.91 -16.49
CA PRO A 604 -12.79 24.74 -16.19
C PRO A 604 -12.38 24.62 -14.72
N SER A 605 -11.06 24.68 -14.46
CA SER A 605 -10.53 24.83 -13.10
C SER A 605 -10.87 26.22 -12.53
N ALA A 606 -10.71 26.40 -11.21
CA ALA A 606 -10.86 27.71 -10.58
C ALA A 606 -9.96 28.79 -11.22
N GLU A 607 -8.75 28.42 -11.64
CA GLU A 607 -7.83 29.28 -12.39
C GLU A 607 -8.39 29.63 -13.78
N GLY A 608 -9.01 28.68 -14.49
CA GLY A 608 -9.62 28.92 -15.80
C GLY A 608 -10.86 29.83 -15.78
N LEU A 609 -11.52 29.96 -14.62
CA LEU A 609 -12.65 30.85 -14.38
C LEU A 609 -12.22 32.27 -13.97
N ALA A 610 -10.96 32.47 -13.57
CA ALA A 610 -10.45 33.79 -13.23
C ALA A 610 -10.28 34.64 -14.51
N PRO A 611 -10.76 35.90 -14.52
CA PRO A 611 -10.44 36.82 -15.61
C PRO A 611 -8.95 37.15 -15.53
N GLU A 612 -8.16 36.68 -16.48
CA GLU A 612 -6.78 37.17 -16.63
C GLU A 612 -6.81 38.67 -16.94
N PRO A 613 -6.03 39.51 -16.23
CA PRO A 613 -5.64 40.78 -16.81
C PRO A 613 -4.81 40.45 -18.06
N ARG A 614 -5.32 40.81 -19.24
CA ARG A 614 -4.56 40.67 -20.48
C ARG A 614 -3.24 41.45 -20.33
N PRO A 615 -2.12 40.94 -20.87
CA PRO A 615 -0.85 41.68 -20.90
C PRO A 615 -0.98 43.01 -21.64
#